data_AF-A0A261RVY8-F1
#
_entry.id   AF-A0A261RVY8-F1
#
_cell.length_a   1.000
_cell.length_b   1.000
_cell.length_c   1.000
_cell.angle_alpha   90.00
_cell.angle_beta   90.00
_cell.angle_gamma   90.00
#
_symmetry.space_group_name_H-M   'P 1'
#
loop_
_entity.id
_entity.type
_entity.pdbx_description
1 polymer ?
#
loop_
_entity_poly.entity_id
_entity_poly.type
_entity_poly.pdbx_seq_one_letter_code
_entity_poly.pdbx_strand_id
1 'polypeptide(L)'
;MFGAIAVLAVAVTFSSVAYNRMRADVAPPVIACAAVNQSGKAVEYRFEEKDTPLTAAAGQAGVATGDSACRYGARDAAAPIALQWRAAGATDWRTATLNAVRPDGATLLLVRFTEDGRAQARYADADEAPNGRAELDAGVWNRGDWAKG
;
A
#
# COMPACT_ATOMS: atom_id res chain seq x y z
N MET A 1 -55.81 38.71 -2.86
CA MET A 1 -54.64 38.52 -1.97
C MET A 1 -54.06 37.15 -2.27
N PHE A 2 -52.95 37.09 -3.00
CA PHE A 2 -52.27 35.82 -3.33
C PHE A 2 -51.28 35.50 -2.19
N GLY A 3 -51.54 34.44 -1.43
CA GLY A 3 -50.65 33.94 -0.40
C GLY A 3 -49.57 33.04 -1.01
N ALA A 4 -48.31 33.45 -0.90
CA ALA A 4 -47.17 32.66 -1.36
C ALA A 4 -46.85 31.55 -0.34
N ILE A 5 -46.85 30.30 -0.81
CA ILE A 5 -46.34 29.15 -0.06
C ILE A 5 -44.82 29.15 -0.21
N ALA A 6 -44.11 29.40 0.90
CA ALA A 6 -42.66 29.29 0.95
C ALA A 6 -42.26 27.81 1.00
N VAL A 7 -41.71 27.30 -0.10
CA VAL A 7 -41.04 25.99 -0.14
C VAL A 7 -39.67 26.14 0.49
N LEU A 8 -39.52 25.66 1.73
CA LEU A 8 -38.23 25.52 2.40
C LEU A 8 -37.44 24.40 1.70
N ALA A 9 -36.59 24.80 0.74
CA ALA A 9 -35.57 23.92 0.20
C ALA A 9 -34.50 23.68 1.27
N VAL A 10 -34.60 22.55 1.98
CA VAL A 10 -33.52 22.05 2.84
C VAL A 10 -32.42 21.55 1.91
N ALA A 11 -31.47 22.43 1.60
CA ALA A 11 -30.23 22.04 0.95
C ALA A 11 -29.45 21.15 1.92
N VAL A 12 -29.51 19.83 1.70
CA VAL A 12 -28.68 18.87 2.42
C VAL A 12 -27.24 19.07 1.93
N THR A 13 -26.52 19.99 2.56
CA THR A 13 -25.07 20.03 2.47
C THR A 13 -24.55 18.80 3.19
N PHE A 14 -24.40 17.70 2.46
CA PHE A 14 -23.54 16.60 2.88
C PHE A 14 -22.15 17.22 3.07
N SER A 15 -21.80 17.48 4.32
CA SER A 15 -20.46 17.88 4.68
C SER A 15 -19.52 16.82 4.12
N SER A 16 -18.42 17.25 3.52
CA SER A 16 -17.35 16.39 3.01
C SER A 16 -16.92 15.30 4.01
N VAL A 17 -17.14 15.54 5.31
CA VAL A 17 -17.01 14.57 6.41
C VAL A 17 -17.94 13.36 6.28
N ALA A 18 -19.22 13.54 5.95
CA ALA A 18 -20.17 12.44 5.75
C ALA A 18 -19.85 11.65 4.48
N TYR A 19 -19.47 12.33 3.40
CA TYR A 19 -19.05 11.69 2.14
C TYR A 19 -17.76 10.87 2.31
N ASN A 20 -16.78 11.39 3.07
CA ASN A 20 -15.54 10.68 3.38
C ASN A 20 -15.76 9.47 4.29
N ARG A 21 -16.69 9.55 5.25
CA ARG A 21 -17.09 8.39 6.07
C ARG A 21 -17.83 7.34 5.26
N MET A 22 -18.74 7.73 4.38
CA MET A 22 -19.47 6.79 3.51
C MET A 22 -18.56 6.09 2.50
N ARG A 23 -17.48 6.74 2.03
CA ARG A 23 -16.47 6.09 1.18
C ARG A 23 -15.50 5.19 1.93
N ALA A 24 -15.24 5.45 3.21
CA ALA A 24 -14.41 4.58 4.04
C ALA A 24 -15.03 3.18 4.22
N ASP A 25 -16.36 3.06 4.09
CA ASP A 25 -17.08 1.78 4.17
C ASP A 25 -17.08 0.96 2.85
N VAL A 26 -16.64 1.51 1.72
CA VAL A 26 -16.81 0.86 0.40
C VAL A 26 -15.48 0.45 -0.25
N ALA A 27 -14.35 1.02 0.17
CA ALA A 27 -13.03 0.57 -0.24
C ALA A 27 -12.01 0.78 0.89
N PRO A 28 -11.14 -0.20 1.19
CA PRO A 28 -10.08 -0.03 2.18
C PRO A 28 -9.26 1.22 1.89
N PRO A 29 -8.87 2.01 2.92
CA PRO A 29 -8.14 3.23 2.71
C PRO A 29 -6.79 2.93 2.04
N VAL A 30 -6.51 3.58 0.90
CA VAL A 30 -5.23 3.44 0.21
C VAL A 30 -4.08 3.75 1.17
N ILE A 31 -3.14 2.83 1.32
CA ILE A 31 -1.97 2.96 2.18
C ILE A 31 -0.72 3.22 1.34
N ALA A 32 0.21 4.00 1.87
CA ALA A 32 1.51 4.13 1.24
C ALA A 32 2.27 2.80 1.33
N CYS A 33 3.16 2.54 0.38
CA CYS A 33 4.08 1.41 0.47
C CYS A 33 5.53 1.83 0.35
N ALA A 34 6.40 1.00 0.91
CA ALA A 34 7.84 1.06 0.75
C ALA A 34 8.36 -0.32 0.36
N ALA A 35 9.37 -0.35 -0.51
CA ALA A 35 10.00 -1.58 -0.93
C ALA A 35 11.50 -1.56 -0.60
N VAL A 36 12.01 -2.69 -0.12
CA VAL A 36 13.45 -2.97 -0.05
C VAL A 36 13.74 -4.16 -0.94
N ASN A 37 14.88 -4.11 -1.62
CA ASN A 37 15.29 -5.15 -2.53
C ASN A 37 16.70 -5.63 -2.15
N GLN A 38 16.76 -6.81 -1.56
CA GLN A 38 18.00 -7.44 -1.12
C GLN A 38 18.57 -8.38 -2.18
N SER A 39 17.94 -8.50 -3.37
CA SER A 39 18.34 -9.50 -4.38
C SER A 39 19.64 -9.20 -5.16
N GLY A 40 20.32 -8.10 -4.85
CA GLY A 40 21.54 -7.67 -5.53
C GLY A 40 21.34 -7.16 -6.98
N LYS A 41 20.12 -7.23 -7.52
CA LYS A 41 19.73 -6.67 -8.84
C LYS A 41 18.46 -5.86 -8.71
N ALA A 42 18.25 -4.87 -9.58
CA ALA A 42 17.01 -4.10 -9.56
C ALA A 42 15.80 -5.00 -9.87
N VAL A 43 14.67 -4.72 -9.23
CA VAL A 43 13.42 -5.47 -9.35
C VAL A 43 12.32 -4.54 -9.80
N GLU A 44 11.60 -4.92 -10.84
CA GLU A 44 10.33 -4.29 -11.22
C GLU A 44 9.20 -5.06 -10.52
N TYR A 45 8.25 -4.35 -9.92
CA TYR A 45 7.13 -4.96 -9.23
C TYR A 45 5.83 -4.19 -9.43
N ARG A 46 4.70 -4.88 -9.34
CA ARG A 46 3.37 -4.28 -9.37
C ARG A 46 2.40 -5.09 -8.53
N PHE A 47 1.42 -4.41 -7.96
CA PHE A 47 0.25 -5.08 -7.41
C PHE A 47 -0.70 -5.43 -8.56
N GLU A 48 -1.40 -6.55 -8.52
CA GLU A 48 -2.32 -6.91 -9.62
C GLU A 48 -3.43 -5.88 -9.81
N GLU A 49 -3.79 -5.15 -8.75
CA GLU A 49 -4.74 -4.04 -8.81
C GLU A 49 -4.16 -2.76 -9.45
N LYS A 50 -2.87 -2.75 -9.81
CA LYS A 50 -2.16 -1.61 -10.40
C LYS A 50 -1.36 -2.04 -11.63
N ASP A 51 -1.83 -1.64 -12.81
CA ASP A 51 -1.19 -2.03 -14.08
C ASP A 51 0.22 -1.44 -14.28
N THR A 52 0.51 -0.26 -13.71
CA THR A 52 1.79 0.42 -13.86
C THR A 52 2.86 -0.17 -12.92
N PRO A 53 3.93 -0.77 -13.46
CA PRO A 53 5.05 -1.25 -12.65
C PRO A 53 5.79 -0.15 -11.91
N LEU A 54 6.23 -0.46 -10.71
CA LEU A 54 7.14 0.30 -9.88
C LEU A 54 8.53 -0.36 -9.92
N THR A 55 9.59 0.40 -9.64
CA THR A 55 10.95 -0.14 -9.60
C THR A 55 11.51 -0.06 -8.18
N ALA A 56 11.96 -1.19 -7.65
CA ALA A 56 12.80 -1.27 -6.48
C ALA A 56 14.26 -1.41 -6.94
N ALA A 57 15.06 -0.36 -6.75
CA ALA A 57 16.49 -0.39 -7.08
C ALA A 57 17.20 -1.55 -6.37
N ALA A 58 18.28 -2.07 -6.95
CA ALA A 58 19.12 -3.06 -6.27
C ALA A 58 19.57 -2.44 -4.93
N GLY A 59 19.13 -3.00 -3.80
CA GLY A 59 19.36 -2.37 -2.51
C GLY A 59 20.80 -2.53 -2.05
N GLN A 60 21.37 -1.40 -1.61
CA GLN A 60 22.14 -1.42 -0.38
C GLN A 60 21.14 -1.62 0.78
N ALA A 61 21.44 -2.54 1.70
CA ALA A 61 20.57 -2.85 2.83
C ALA A 61 20.21 -1.57 3.62
N GLY A 62 18.93 -1.39 3.96
CA GLY A 62 18.46 -0.31 4.84
C GLY A 62 18.06 1.02 4.17
N VAL A 63 18.18 1.15 2.84
CA VAL A 63 17.64 2.31 2.12
C VAL A 63 16.34 1.93 1.45
N ALA A 64 15.22 2.33 2.05
CA ALA A 64 13.95 2.34 1.35
C ALA A 64 14.06 3.38 0.22
N THR A 65 14.29 2.94 -1.02
CA THR A 65 14.00 3.81 -2.18
C THR A 65 12.50 3.89 -2.27
N GLY A 66 11.92 4.76 -1.44
CA GLY A 66 10.51 5.09 -1.44
C GLY A 66 10.20 5.74 -2.77
N ASP A 67 9.80 4.94 -3.75
CA ASP A 67 9.17 5.49 -4.93
C ASP A 67 7.93 6.23 -4.41
N SER A 68 7.96 7.56 -4.54
CA SER A 68 6.92 8.44 -4.02
C SER A 68 5.51 8.09 -4.55
N ALA A 69 5.43 7.26 -5.59
CA ALA A 69 4.23 6.72 -6.22
C ALA A 69 3.72 5.37 -5.68
N CYS A 70 4.40 4.71 -4.73
CA CYS A 70 3.94 3.44 -4.17
C CYS A 70 2.74 3.65 -3.25
N ARG A 71 1.56 3.23 -3.74
CA ARG A 71 0.29 3.24 -3.03
C ARG A 71 -0.39 1.89 -3.28
N TYR A 72 -0.86 1.27 -2.21
CA TYR A 72 -1.60 0.02 -2.25
C TYR A 72 -3.03 0.26 -1.75
N GLY A 73 -4.01 -0.06 -2.58
CA GLY A 73 -5.42 -0.06 -2.21
C GLY A 73 -5.92 -1.49 -2.30
N ALA A 74 -5.98 -2.18 -1.16
CA ALA A 74 -6.58 -3.50 -1.12
C ALA A 74 -8.06 -3.40 -1.54
N ARG A 75 -8.60 -4.44 -2.17
CA ARG A 75 -10.05 -4.52 -2.45
C ARG A 75 -10.87 -4.71 -1.16
N ASP A 76 -10.30 -5.43 -0.20
CA ASP A 76 -10.81 -5.65 1.16
C ASP A 76 -9.59 -5.64 2.13
N ALA A 77 -9.75 -5.18 3.37
CA ALA A 77 -8.69 -5.20 4.38
C ALA A 77 -8.19 -6.63 4.70
N ALA A 78 -9.04 -7.64 4.50
CA ALA A 78 -8.70 -9.05 4.63
C ALA A 78 -8.20 -9.71 3.32
N ALA A 79 -8.23 -8.99 2.19
CA ALA A 79 -7.77 -9.54 0.93
C ALA A 79 -6.25 -9.79 0.96
N PRO A 80 -5.77 -10.92 0.42
CA PRO A 80 -4.35 -11.14 0.27
C PRO A 80 -3.77 -10.17 -0.77
N ILE A 81 -2.48 -9.88 -0.63
CA ILE A 81 -1.76 -8.99 -1.54
C ILE A 81 -1.31 -9.80 -2.75
N ALA A 82 -1.90 -9.54 -3.91
CA ALA A 82 -1.46 -10.11 -5.17
C ALA A 82 -0.31 -9.26 -5.73
N LEU A 83 0.89 -9.83 -5.73
CA LEU A 83 2.13 -9.16 -6.11
C LEU A 83 2.75 -9.86 -7.31
N GLN A 84 3.12 -9.08 -8.31
CA GLN A 84 3.93 -9.53 -9.44
C GLN A 84 5.28 -8.83 -9.39
N TRP A 85 6.37 -9.56 -9.65
CA TRP A 85 7.70 -8.97 -9.74
C TRP A 85 8.60 -9.73 -10.71
N ARG A 86 9.64 -9.05 -11.17
CA ARG A 86 10.68 -9.62 -12.01
C ARG A 86 11.99 -8.86 -11.81
N ALA A 87 13.11 -9.48 -12.18
CA ALA A 87 14.35 -8.73 -12.30
C ALA A 87 14.19 -7.66 -13.39
N ALA A 88 14.75 -6.47 -13.19
CA ALA A 88 14.67 -5.39 -14.17
C ALA A 88 15.21 -5.85 -15.53
N GLY A 89 14.41 -5.66 -16.58
CA GLY A 89 14.73 -6.10 -17.94
C GLY A 89 14.44 -7.57 -18.25
N ALA A 90 13.97 -8.36 -17.29
CA ALA A 90 13.45 -9.69 -17.57
C ALA A 90 12.07 -9.61 -18.25
N THR A 91 11.71 -10.63 -19.03
CA THR A 91 10.40 -10.71 -19.68
C THR A 91 9.33 -11.27 -18.74
N ASP A 92 9.69 -12.30 -17.98
CA ASP A 92 8.73 -13.13 -17.26
C ASP A 92 8.44 -12.58 -15.87
N TRP A 93 7.15 -12.36 -15.60
CA TRP A 93 6.66 -11.97 -14.28
C TRP A 93 6.52 -13.20 -13.39
N ARG A 94 7.04 -13.09 -12.18
CA ARG A 94 6.71 -13.98 -11.06
C ARG A 94 5.50 -13.41 -10.36
N THR A 95 4.65 -14.28 -9.83
CA THR A 95 3.45 -13.89 -9.08
C THR A 95 3.45 -14.57 -7.72
N ALA A 96 3.04 -13.84 -6.69
CA ALA A 96 2.77 -14.37 -5.37
C ALA A 96 1.51 -13.76 -4.79
N THR A 97 0.83 -14.57 -3.98
CA THR A 97 -0.28 -14.14 -3.15
C THR A 97 0.20 -14.13 -1.71
N LEU A 98 0.38 -12.93 -1.15
CA LEU A 98 0.91 -12.73 0.19
C LEU A 98 -0.25 -12.55 1.16
N ASN A 99 -0.45 -13.53 2.04
CA ASN A 99 -1.51 -13.51 3.06
C ASN A 99 -1.15 -12.61 4.25
N ALA A 100 -0.92 -11.32 3.99
CA ALA A 100 -0.77 -10.31 5.03
C ALA A 100 -2.14 -9.69 5.31
N VAL A 101 -2.68 -9.92 6.50
CA VAL A 101 -3.91 -9.25 6.96
C VAL A 101 -3.56 -7.83 7.39
N ARG A 102 -4.34 -6.84 6.95
CA ARG A 102 -4.11 -5.46 7.36
C ARG A 102 -4.64 -5.24 8.78
N PRO A 103 -3.77 -4.91 9.75
CA PRO A 103 -4.24 -4.54 11.08
C PRO A 103 -4.88 -3.15 11.07
N ASP A 104 -5.77 -2.91 12.04
CA ASP A 104 -6.28 -1.58 12.33
C ASP A 104 -5.12 -0.66 12.72
N GLY A 105 -5.06 0.53 12.12
CA GLY A 105 -3.96 1.47 12.35
C GLY A 105 -2.71 1.23 11.50
N ALA A 106 -2.71 0.29 10.55
CA ALA A 106 -1.63 0.17 9.57
C ALA A 106 -1.42 1.50 8.81
N THR A 107 -0.19 2.01 8.86
CA THR A 107 0.22 3.28 8.23
C THR A 107 1.03 3.06 6.95
N LEU A 108 1.73 1.92 6.86
CA LEU A 108 2.55 1.59 5.70
C LEU A 108 2.48 0.10 5.34
N LEU A 109 2.52 -0.21 4.05
CA LEU A 109 2.81 -1.56 3.55
C LEU A 109 4.30 -1.68 3.21
N LEU A 110 4.99 -2.63 3.83
CA LEU A 110 6.37 -2.96 3.55
C LEU A 110 6.43 -4.15 2.60
N VAL A 111 7.21 -4.02 1.53
CA VAL A 111 7.49 -5.11 0.57
C VAL A 111 8.99 -5.38 0.56
N ARG A 112 9.37 -6.65 0.66
CA ARG A 112 10.76 -7.09 0.65
C ARG A 112 10.99 -8.12 -0.45
N PHE A 113 11.95 -7.87 -1.32
CA PHE A 113 12.48 -8.84 -2.27
C PHE A 113 13.78 -9.42 -1.72
N THR A 114 13.87 -10.75 -1.68
CA THR A 114 14.94 -11.49 -1.01
C THR A 114 15.93 -12.09 -2.03
N GLU A 115 17.14 -12.42 -1.58
CA GLU A 115 18.21 -12.97 -2.43
C GLU A 115 17.84 -14.29 -3.11
N ASP A 116 17.03 -15.11 -2.45
CA ASP A 116 16.52 -16.37 -3.00
C ASP A 116 15.35 -16.15 -4.00
N GLY A 117 15.05 -14.90 -4.33
CA GLY A 117 14.10 -14.53 -5.36
C GLY A 117 12.64 -14.56 -4.93
N ARG A 118 12.37 -14.61 -3.62
CA ARG A 118 11.01 -14.53 -3.05
C ARG A 118 10.60 -13.09 -2.77
N ALA A 119 9.29 -12.86 -2.75
CA ALA A 119 8.70 -11.62 -2.29
C ALA A 119 7.97 -11.83 -0.97
N GLN A 120 8.03 -10.81 -0.12
CA GLN A 120 7.43 -10.83 1.20
C GLN A 120 6.80 -9.49 1.49
N ALA A 121 5.74 -9.50 2.30
CA ALA A 121 5.06 -8.28 2.68
C ALA A 121 4.58 -8.32 4.13
N ARG A 122 4.52 -7.14 4.74
CA ARG A 122 3.86 -6.93 6.02
C ARG A 122 3.38 -5.50 6.15
N TYR A 123 2.42 -5.27 7.02
CA TYR A 123 2.03 -3.92 7.41
C TYR A 123 2.91 -3.43 8.56
N ALA A 124 3.18 -2.13 8.57
CA ALA A 124 3.78 -1.40 9.68
C ALA A 124 2.75 -0.41 10.23
N ASP A 125 2.78 -0.20 11.54
CA ASP A 125 1.94 0.73 12.26
C ASP A 125 2.63 2.10 12.45
N ALA A 126 1.98 2.98 13.22
CA ALA A 126 2.51 4.31 13.52
C ALA A 126 3.74 4.28 14.44
N ASP A 127 3.95 3.23 15.24
CA ASP A 127 5.12 3.13 16.11
C ASP A 127 6.36 2.72 15.30
N GLU A 128 6.16 1.90 14.27
CA GLU A 128 7.23 1.47 13.38
C GLU A 128 7.56 2.47 12.27
N ALA A 129 6.57 3.26 11.85
CA ALA A 129 6.71 4.26 10.79
C ALA A 129 6.00 5.57 11.17
N PRO A 130 6.45 6.27 12.23
CA PRO A 130 5.78 7.46 12.75
C PRO A 130 5.72 8.61 11.74
N ASN A 131 6.76 8.74 10.93
CA ASN A 131 6.85 9.72 9.84
C ASN A 131 6.61 9.09 8.46
N GLY A 132 5.94 7.92 8.45
CA GLY A 132 5.73 7.11 7.26
C GLY A 132 7.03 6.67 6.59
N ARG A 133 7.05 6.67 5.26
CA ARG A 133 8.18 6.20 4.44
C ARG A 133 9.46 7.03 4.55
N ALA A 134 9.38 8.28 4.99
CA ALA A 134 10.49 9.23 4.89
C ALA A 134 11.63 8.92 5.86
N GLU A 135 11.34 8.23 6.97
CA GLU A 135 12.29 7.96 8.05
C GLU A 135 12.13 6.52 8.57
N LEU A 136 11.95 5.57 7.65
CA LEU A 136 11.92 4.16 8.06
C LEU A 136 13.25 3.73 8.63
N ASP A 137 13.23 3.33 9.90
CA ASP A 137 14.37 2.70 10.56
C ASP A 137 14.83 1.44 9.81
N ALA A 138 16.13 1.27 9.63
CA ALA A 138 16.67 0.11 8.91
C ALA A 138 16.31 -1.23 9.59
N GLY A 139 16.12 -1.22 10.91
CA GLY A 139 15.70 -2.39 11.69
C GLY A 139 14.28 -2.87 11.36
N VAL A 140 13.41 -2.01 10.81
CA VAL A 140 12.04 -2.36 10.42
C VAL A 140 11.99 -3.50 9.39
N TRP A 141 13.02 -3.59 8.54
CA TRP A 141 13.14 -4.57 7.47
C TRP A 141 13.56 -5.97 7.95
N ASN A 142 14.03 -6.08 9.19
CA ASN A 142 14.56 -7.31 9.77
C ASN A 142 13.73 -7.84 10.96
N ARG A 143 12.61 -7.19 11.27
CA ARG A 143 11.71 -7.55 12.37
C ARG A 143 10.29 -7.84 11.87
N GLY A 144 9.47 -8.39 12.78
CA GLY A 144 8.07 -8.70 12.55
C GLY A 144 7.84 -9.97 11.73
N ASP A 145 6.57 -10.39 11.68
CA ASP A 145 6.15 -11.52 10.88
C ASP A 145 5.87 -11.10 9.44
N TRP A 146 6.58 -11.73 8.50
CA TRP A 146 6.46 -11.45 7.08
C TRP A 146 5.59 -12.51 6.41
N ALA A 147 4.55 -12.07 5.69
CA ALA A 147 3.83 -12.93 4.77
C ALA A 147 4.75 -13.29 3.60
N LYS A 148 4.77 -14.56 3.22
CA LYS A 148 5.65 -15.12 2.19
C LYS A 148 4.80 -15.70 1.06
N GLY A 149 5.32 -15.65 -0.16
CA GLY A 149 4.78 -16.34 -1.32
C GLY A 149 5.84 -16.55 -2.39
#